data_AF-A0A6V8PPK0-F1
#
_entry.id   AF-A0A6V8PPK0-F1
#
_cell.length_a   1.000
_cell.length_b   1.000
_cell.length_c   1.000
_cell.angle_alpha   90.00
_cell.angle_beta   90.00
_cell.angle_gamma   90.00
#
_symmetry.space_group_name_H-M   'P 1'
#
loop_
_entity.id
_entity.type
_entity.pdbx_description
1 polymer ?
#
loop_
_entity_poly.entity_id
_entity_poly.type
_entity_poly.pdbx_seq_one_letter_code
_entity_poly.pdbx_strand_id
1 'polypeptide(L)'
;IGDVREISSLREAMLGVDIVFHAAALKHVPSCEYYPFEAVKTNVLGAQNVIQAALEEEVGKVIAISTDKACEPVNAMGMSKAIQEKLIVAANIYKNQKRTVFTCVRYGNVNGSRGSVIPLFRELIDKGKPLTITDFRMTRFILTLLEATPLVFKVATEAGGG
;
A
#
# COMPACT_ATOMS: atom_id res chain seq x y z
N ILE A 1 6.47 -15.30 10.40
CA ILE A 1 5.68 -14.19 11.01
C ILE A 1 6.61 -13.00 11.10
N GLY A 2 6.17 -11.79 10.77
CA GLY A 2 7.05 -10.62 10.70
C GLY A 2 6.28 -9.30 10.65
N ASP A 3 7.00 -8.20 10.79
CA ASP A 3 6.47 -6.83 10.73
C ASP A 3 7.40 -5.97 9.87
N VAL A 4 6.83 -5.17 8.96
CA VAL A 4 7.59 -4.23 8.12
C VAL A 4 8.32 -3.16 8.94
N ARG A 5 7.90 -2.93 10.18
CA ARG A 5 8.56 -2.03 11.12
C ARG A 5 9.93 -2.57 11.59
N GLU A 6 10.17 -3.87 11.47
CA GLU A 6 11.38 -4.55 11.93
C GLU A 6 12.23 -4.99 10.73
N ILE A 7 13.30 -4.25 10.43
CA ILE A 7 14.13 -4.51 9.24
C ILE A 7 14.79 -5.90 9.23
N SER A 8 15.17 -6.43 10.39
CA SER A 8 15.73 -7.79 10.51
C SER A 8 14.75 -8.84 9.98
N SER A 9 13.46 -8.70 10.30
CA SER A 9 12.41 -9.59 9.78
C SER A 9 12.27 -9.51 8.27
N LEU A 10 12.55 -8.35 7.66
CA LEU A 10 12.49 -8.17 6.22
C LEU A 10 13.71 -8.78 5.51
N ARG A 11 14.91 -8.59 6.06
CA ARG A 11 16.15 -9.19 5.50
C ARG A 11 16.03 -10.70 5.41
N GLU A 12 15.64 -11.35 6.50
CA GLU A 12 15.42 -12.80 6.54
C GLU A 12 14.36 -13.25 5.51
N ALA A 13 13.29 -12.47 5.33
CA ALA A 13 12.23 -12.79 4.40
C ALA A 13 12.57 -12.52 2.93
N MET A 14 13.60 -11.71 2.65
CA MET A 14 13.99 -11.29 1.29
C MET A 14 15.18 -12.07 0.73
N LEU A 15 15.81 -12.96 1.51
CA LEU A 15 16.93 -13.78 1.04
C LEU A 15 16.52 -14.63 -0.18
N GLY A 16 17.18 -14.39 -1.31
CA GLY A 16 16.93 -15.11 -2.57
C GLY A 16 15.60 -14.74 -3.26
N VAL A 17 14.96 -13.64 -2.89
CA VAL A 17 13.69 -13.18 -3.48
C VAL A 17 13.93 -12.34 -4.73
N ASP A 18 13.30 -12.70 -5.84
CA ASP A 18 13.39 -11.92 -7.09
C ASP A 18 12.47 -10.69 -7.12
N ILE A 19 11.25 -10.83 -6.60
CA ILE A 19 10.20 -9.81 -6.66
C ILE A 19 9.49 -9.69 -5.30
N VAL A 20 9.39 -8.46 -4.79
CA VAL A 20 8.66 -8.12 -3.57
C VAL A 20 7.39 -7.33 -3.91
N PHE A 21 6.24 -7.82 -3.45
CA PHE A 21 4.99 -7.06 -3.45
C PHE A 21 4.74 -6.46 -2.05
N HIS A 22 4.99 -5.16 -1.91
CA HIS A 22 4.79 -4.46 -0.64
C HIS A 22 3.35 -3.94 -0.52
N ALA A 23 2.48 -4.79 0.03
CA ALA A 23 1.06 -4.52 0.25
C ALA A 23 0.68 -4.23 1.72
N ALA A 24 1.63 -4.35 2.66
CA ALA A 24 1.39 -4.09 4.08
C ALA A 24 1.21 -2.58 4.33
N ALA A 25 0.09 -2.20 4.96
CA ALA A 25 -0.21 -0.81 5.31
C ALA A 25 -1.35 -0.73 6.35
N LEU A 26 -1.36 0.37 7.11
CA LEU A 26 -2.57 0.86 7.76
C LEU A 26 -3.40 1.65 6.74
N LYS A 27 -4.58 1.11 6.41
CA LYS A 27 -5.43 1.59 5.30
C LYS A 27 -6.74 2.26 5.71
N HIS A 28 -7.12 2.19 6.99
CA HIS A 28 -8.38 2.76 7.48
C HIS A 28 -8.20 4.22 7.84
N VAL A 29 -8.90 5.12 7.13
CA VAL A 29 -8.81 6.57 7.33
C VAL A 29 -9.06 6.95 8.80
N PRO A 30 -10.16 6.52 9.47
CA PRO A 30 -10.38 6.90 10.87
C PRO A 30 -9.25 6.45 11.80
N SER A 31 -8.76 5.21 11.64
CA SER A 31 -7.67 4.69 12.47
C SER A 31 -6.38 5.49 12.29
N CYS A 32 -6.05 5.90 11.07
CA CYS A 32 -4.87 6.72 10.81
C CYS A 32 -5.04 8.18 11.29
N GLU A 33 -6.26 8.71 11.36
CA GLU A 33 -6.53 10.01 11.98
C GLU A 33 -6.39 9.96 13.50
N TYR A 34 -6.88 8.90 14.14
CA TYR A 34 -6.73 8.72 15.59
C TYR A 34 -5.31 8.32 16.01
N TYR A 35 -4.61 7.55 15.18
CA TYR A 35 -3.26 7.04 15.45
C TYR A 35 -2.28 7.38 14.32
N PRO A 36 -2.02 8.67 14.05
CA PRO A 36 -1.24 9.09 12.88
C PRO A 36 0.21 8.60 12.95
N PHE A 37 0.79 8.52 14.15
CA PHE A 37 2.15 8.00 14.30
C PHE A 37 2.27 6.51 13.97
N GLU A 38 1.21 5.72 14.19
CA GLU A 38 1.18 4.32 13.78
C GLU A 38 1.10 4.18 12.25
N ALA A 39 0.42 5.10 11.57
CA ALA A 39 0.44 5.21 10.11
C ALA A 39 1.83 5.56 9.60
N VAL A 40 2.55 6.48 10.26
CA VAL A 40 3.96 6.79 9.94
C VAL A 40 4.84 5.55 10.09
N LYS A 41 4.79 4.85 11.22
CA LYS A 41 5.60 3.64 11.45
C LYS A 41 5.34 2.56 10.39
N THR A 42 4.08 2.32 10.05
CA THR A 42 3.73 1.23 9.12
C THR A 42 3.96 1.62 7.67
N ASN A 43 3.42 2.77 7.25
CA ASN A 43 3.35 3.14 5.84
C ASN A 43 4.62 3.89 5.38
N VAL A 44 5.29 4.63 6.27
CA VAL A 44 6.48 5.42 5.92
C VAL A 44 7.75 4.69 6.33
N LEU A 45 7.94 4.43 7.62
CA LEU A 45 9.13 3.71 8.11
C LEU A 45 9.16 2.28 7.56
N GLY A 46 8.03 1.57 7.58
CA GLY A 46 7.95 0.23 7.00
C GLY A 46 8.30 0.18 5.52
N ALA A 47 7.90 1.18 4.74
CA ALA A 47 8.31 1.30 3.35
C ALA A 47 9.82 1.56 3.20
N GLN A 48 10.39 2.43 4.04
CA GLN A 48 11.84 2.66 4.06
C GLN A 48 12.62 1.38 4.41
N ASN A 49 12.13 0.60 5.37
CA ASN A 49 12.74 -0.67 5.73
C ASN A 49 12.67 -1.69 4.58
N VAL A 50 11.55 -1.74 3.85
CA VAL A 50 11.41 -2.58 2.64
C VAL A 50 12.42 -2.16 1.57
N ILE A 51 12.59 -0.85 1.34
CA ILE A 51 13.59 -0.35 0.39
C ILE A 51 14.99 -0.80 0.80
N GLN A 52 15.35 -0.57 2.06
CA GLN A 52 16.68 -0.90 2.57
C GLN A 52 16.97 -2.40 2.48
N ALA A 53 16.06 -3.24 2.96
CA ALA A 53 16.22 -4.69 2.92
C ALA A 53 16.29 -5.20 1.47
N ALA A 54 15.44 -4.68 0.57
CA ALA A 54 15.48 -5.09 -0.83
C ALA A 54 16.79 -4.71 -1.54
N LEU A 55 17.39 -3.57 -1.18
CA LEU A 55 18.70 -3.17 -1.68
C LEU A 55 19.84 -4.01 -1.12
N GLU A 56 19.74 -4.46 0.14
CA GLU A 56 20.75 -5.28 0.81
C GLU A 56 20.74 -6.73 0.31
N GLU A 57 19.55 -7.29 0.11
CA GLU A 57 19.35 -8.65 -0.39
C GLU A 57 19.31 -8.73 -1.94
N GLU A 58 19.67 -7.63 -2.62
CA GLU A 58 19.78 -7.52 -4.08
C GLU A 58 18.54 -7.99 -4.86
N VAL A 59 17.35 -7.77 -4.30
CA VAL A 59 16.06 -8.11 -4.89
C VAL A 59 15.96 -7.49 -6.29
N GLY A 60 15.40 -8.21 -7.26
CA GLY A 60 15.27 -7.72 -8.63
C GLY A 60 14.28 -6.55 -8.76
N LYS A 61 13.08 -6.68 -8.16
CA LYS A 61 12.03 -5.65 -8.26
C LYS A 61 11.17 -5.54 -7.00
N VAL A 62 10.81 -4.32 -6.62
CA VAL A 62 9.86 -4.02 -5.53
C VAL A 62 8.67 -3.25 -6.10
N ILE A 63 7.48 -3.82 -5.91
CA ILE A 63 6.19 -3.22 -6.30
C ILE A 63 5.48 -2.75 -5.03
N ALA A 64 5.44 -1.43 -4.83
CA ALA A 64 4.73 -0.84 -3.72
C ALA A 64 3.27 -0.55 -4.08
N ILE A 65 2.34 -1.01 -3.25
CA ILE A 65 0.92 -0.74 -3.44
C ILE A 65 0.56 0.60 -2.80
N SER A 66 -0.08 1.49 -3.56
CA SER A 66 -0.57 2.79 -3.13
C SER A 66 -2.07 2.94 -3.40
N THR A 67 -2.61 4.13 -3.17
CA THR A 67 -4.04 4.42 -3.20
C THR A 67 -4.32 5.77 -3.87
N ASP A 68 -5.49 5.90 -4.49
CA ASP A 68 -6.01 7.18 -5.00
C ASP A 68 -5.91 8.34 -3.99
N LYS A 69 -6.02 8.05 -2.68
CA LYS A 69 -5.96 9.04 -1.59
C LYS A 69 -4.57 9.64 -1.36
N ALA A 70 -3.54 9.13 -2.03
CA ALA A 70 -2.21 9.73 -2.06
C ALA A 70 -2.13 10.93 -3.03
N CYS A 71 -3.11 11.10 -3.92
CA CYS A 71 -3.25 12.27 -4.77
C CYS A 71 -3.97 13.37 -3.99
N GLU A 72 -3.32 14.53 -3.82
CA GLU A 72 -3.85 15.67 -3.04
C GLU A 72 -4.43 15.24 -1.67
N PRO A 73 -3.60 14.59 -0.83
CA PRO A 73 -4.11 13.91 0.37
C PRO A 73 -4.63 14.91 1.40
N VAL A 74 -5.87 14.69 1.86
CA VAL A 74 -6.50 15.49 2.92
C VAL A 74 -6.50 14.80 4.29
N ASN A 75 -6.09 13.54 4.36
CA ASN A 75 -6.10 12.72 5.59
C ASN A 75 -4.73 12.06 5.82
N ALA A 76 -4.43 11.73 7.08
CA ALA A 76 -3.18 11.14 7.52
C ALA A 76 -2.84 9.82 6.80
N MET A 77 -3.85 9.00 6.48
CA MET A 77 -3.65 7.77 5.70
C MET A 77 -3.12 8.10 4.30
N GLY A 78 -3.80 8.99 3.57
CA GLY A 78 -3.39 9.46 2.25
C GLY A 78 -2.01 10.13 2.26
N MET A 79 -1.75 11.00 3.25
CA MET A 79 -0.44 11.67 3.40
C MET A 79 0.69 10.67 3.61
N SER A 80 0.49 9.67 4.47
CA SER A 80 1.50 8.62 4.71
C SER A 80 1.79 7.80 3.44
N LYS A 81 0.77 7.52 2.62
CA LYS A 81 0.93 6.83 1.33
C LYS A 81 1.58 7.71 0.27
N ALA A 82 1.29 9.01 0.26
CA ALA A 82 1.98 9.97 -0.61
C ALA A 82 3.48 10.04 -0.27
N ILE A 83 3.85 10.04 1.02
CA ILE A 83 5.25 9.97 1.43
C ILE A 83 5.87 8.63 1.02
N GLN A 84 5.16 7.51 1.21
CA GLN A 84 5.63 6.20 0.74
C GLN A 84 5.97 6.22 -0.76
N GLU A 85 5.11 6.79 -1.61
CA GLU A 85 5.38 6.90 -3.04
C GLU A 85 6.65 7.71 -3.31
N LYS A 86 6.85 8.84 -2.60
CA LYS A 86 8.08 9.63 -2.74
C LYS A 86 9.33 8.83 -2.35
N LEU A 87 9.27 8.02 -1.29
CA LEU A 87 10.38 7.17 -0.87
C LEU A 87 10.71 6.11 -1.93
N ILE A 88 9.69 5.42 -2.45
CA ILE A 88 9.83 4.36 -3.47
C ILE A 88 10.40 4.93 -4.78
N VAL A 89 9.88 6.08 -5.22
CA VAL A 89 10.40 6.76 -6.43
C VAL A 89 11.84 7.21 -6.20
N ALA A 90 12.13 7.86 -5.08
CA ALA A 90 13.47 8.36 -4.75
C ALA A 90 14.50 7.24 -4.61
N ALA A 91 14.11 6.04 -4.20
CA ALA A 91 14.98 4.88 -4.13
C ALA A 91 15.63 4.55 -5.48
N ASN A 92 14.96 4.80 -6.61
CA ASN A 92 15.58 4.62 -7.92
C ASN A 92 16.71 5.62 -8.22
N ILE A 93 16.76 6.74 -7.51
CA ILE A 93 17.81 7.77 -7.65
C ILE A 93 19.03 7.35 -6.83
N TYR A 94 18.84 6.99 -5.55
CA TYR A 94 19.96 6.73 -4.63
C TYR A 94 20.38 5.24 -4.54
N LYS A 95 19.68 4.31 -5.22
CA LYS A 95 20.11 2.90 -5.29
C LYS A 95 21.48 2.68 -5.95
N ASN A 96 22.03 3.72 -6.60
CA ASN A 96 23.29 3.66 -7.35
C ASN A 96 23.26 2.54 -8.42
N GLN A 97 24.36 1.80 -8.59
CA GLN A 97 24.48 0.70 -9.55
C GLN A 97 23.77 -0.59 -9.11
N LYS A 98 23.00 -0.59 -8.00
CA LYS A 98 22.26 -1.78 -7.57
C LYS A 98 21.12 -2.10 -8.54
N ARG A 99 20.90 -3.40 -8.77
CA ARG A 99 19.94 -3.90 -9.76
C ARG A 99 18.47 -3.68 -9.40
N THR A 100 18.15 -3.48 -8.13
CA THR A 100 16.76 -3.42 -7.64
C THR A 100 15.98 -2.30 -8.31
N VAL A 101 14.82 -2.63 -8.86
CA VAL A 101 13.90 -1.65 -9.48
C VAL A 101 12.74 -1.39 -8.54
N PHE A 102 12.44 -0.11 -8.27
CA PHE A 102 11.33 0.29 -7.41
C PHE A 102 10.22 0.92 -8.24
N THR A 103 8.96 0.55 -8.00
CA THR A 103 7.81 1.17 -8.66
C THR A 103 6.58 1.15 -7.78
N CYS A 104 5.64 2.05 -8.05
CA CYS A 104 4.37 2.16 -7.34
C CYS A 104 3.20 1.77 -8.24
N VAL A 105 2.23 1.06 -7.68
CA VAL A 105 0.90 0.85 -8.30
C VAL A 105 -0.14 1.60 -7.49
N ARG A 106 -0.87 2.50 -8.12
CA ARG A 106 -1.97 3.24 -7.48
C ARG A 106 -3.32 2.78 -8.02
N TYR A 107 -4.25 2.46 -7.13
CA TYR A 107 -5.64 2.16 -7.51
C TYR A 107 -6.64 2.65 -6.44
N GLY A 108 -7.92 2.66 -6.81
CA GLY A 108 -9.03 3.11 -5.97
C GLY A 108 -9.50 2.07 -4.94
N ASN A 109 -10.76 2.14 -4.55
CA ASN A 109 -11.32 1.17 -3.61
C ASN A 109 -11.51 -0.19 -4.29
N VAL A 110 -11.04 -1.28 -3.65
CA VAL A 110 -11.32 -2.64 -4.12
C VAL A 110 -12.62 -3.16 -3.50
N ASN A 111 -13.56 -3.55 -4.36
CA ASN A 111 -14.86 -4.08 -4.00
C ASN A 111 -14.73 -5.31 -3.08
N GLY A 112 -15.56 -5.39 -2.05
CA GLY A 112 -15.61 -6.52 -1.11
C GLY A 112 -14.36 -6.71 -0.24
N SER A 113 -13.40 -5.78 -0.29
CA SER A 113 -12.18 -5.90 0.51
C SER A 113 -12.48 -5.81 2.02
N ARG A 114 -11.66 -6.48 2.83
CA ARG A 114 -11.82 -6.53 4.29
C ARG A 114 -11.94 -5.13 4.89
N GLY A 115 -12.99 -4.90 5.67
CA GLY A 115 -13.29 -3.63 6.35
C GLY A 115 -13.78 -2.52 5.42
N SER A 116 -14.21 -2.84 4.20
CA SER A 116 -14.85 -1.87 3.29
C SER A 116 -16.36 -1.74 3.54
N VAL A 117 -16.97 -0.76 2.87
CA VAL A 117 -18.38 -0.40 3.09
C VAL A 117 -19.37 -1.49 2.67
N ILE A 118 -19.06 -2.27 1.62
CA ILE A 118 -19.99 -3.29 1.10
C ILE A 118 -20.20 -4.45 2.10
N PRO A 119 -19.14 -5.06 2.68
CA PRO A 119 -19.28 -6.01 3.78
C PRO A 119 -19.98 -5.41 5.00
N LEU A 120 -19.67 -4.16 5.36
CA LEU A 120 -20.31 -3.48 6.49
C LEU A 120 -21.82 -3.32 6.29
N PHE A 121 -22.24 -2.86 5.10
CA PHE A 121 -23.66 -2.68 4.79
C PHE A 121 -24.41 -4.00 4.75
N ARG A 122 -23.79 -5.06 4.20
CA ARG A 122 -24.35 -6.40 4.26
C ARG A 122 -24.57 -6.86 5.71
N GLU A 123 -23.56 -6.69 6.56
CA GLU A 123 -23.67 -7.03 7.99
C GLU A 123 -24.77 -6.24 8.71
N LEU A 124 -24.91 -4.95 8.41
CA LEU A 124 -25.97 -4.11 8.99
C LEU A 124 -27.37 -4.58 8.54
N ILE A 125 -27.54 -4.90 7.25
CA ILE A 125 -28.79 -5.44 6.70
C ILE A 125 -29.14 -6.78 7.36
N ASP A 126 -28.17 -7.70 7.43
CA ASP A 126 -28.36 -9.03 8.03
C ASP A 126 -28.74 -8.93 9.52
N LYS A 127 -28.31 -7.85 10.21
CA LYS A 127 -28.65 -7.54 11.61
C LYS A 127 -29.90 -6.68 11.78
N GLY A 128 -30.62 -6.32 10.70
CA GLY A 128 -31.76 -5.41 10.75
C GLY A 128 -31.42 -4.00 11.25
N LYS A 129 -30.17 -3.56 11.09
CA LYS A 129 -29.68 -2.25 11.53
C LYS A 129 -29.72 -1.24 10.37
N PRO A 130 -29.90 0.07 10.67
CA PRO A 130 -29.86 1.11 9.65
C PRO A 130 -28.46 1.21 9.01
N LEU A 131 -28.44 1.55 7.72
CA LEU A 131 -27.19 1.80 7.00
C LEU A 131 -26.53 3.11 7.48
N THR A 132 -25.24 3.04 7.76
CA THR A 132 -24.45 4.19 8.23
C THR A 132 -23.85 4.96 7.04
N ILE A 133 -24.71 5.62 6.26
CA ILE A 133 -24.29 6.42 5.10
C ILE A 133 -23.66 7.73 5.59
N THR A 134 -22.44 8.03 5.15
CA THR A 134 -21.71 9.23 5.58
C THR A 134 -22.17 10.50 4.86
N ASP A 135 -22.24 10.47 3.52
CA ASP A 135 -22.74 11.55 2.68
C ASP A 135 -23.13 10.95 1.31
N PHE A 136 -24.37 11.20 0.87
CA PHE A 136 -24.94 10.66 -0.37
C PHE A 136 -24.30 11.24 -1.65
N ARG A 137 -23.56 12.34 -1.54
CA ARG A 137 -22.90 13.00 -2.68
C ARG A 137 -21.50 12.46 -2.95
N MET A 138 -20.96 11.62 -2.05
CA MET A 138 -19.62 11.06 -2.21
C MET A 138 -19.54 10.10 -3.39
N THR A 139 -18.60 10.36 -4.31
CA THR A 139 -18.24 9.45 -5.41
C THR A 139 -16.93 8.72 -5.09
N ARG A 140 -16.76 7.51 -5.63
CA ARG A 140 -15.53 6.70 -5.45
C ARG A 140 -15.21 5.96 -6.74
N PHE A 141 -13.92 5.89 -7.09
CA PHE A 141 -13.44 4.90 -8.04
C PHE A 141 -13.44 3.53 -7.37
N ILE A 142 -14.14 2.57 -7.97
CA ILE A 142 -14.25 1.20 -7.46
C ILE A 142 -13.69 0.27 -8.52
N LEU A 143 -12.80 -0.62 -8.10
CA LEU A 143 -12.29 -1.73 -8.89
C LEU A 143 -12.72 -3.04 -8.24
N THR A 144 -12.93 -4.07 -9.03
CA THR A 144 -12.99 -5.45 -8.56
C THR A 144 -11.58 -5.96 -8.23
N LEU A 145 -11.49 -7.03 -7.44
CA LEU A 145 -10.22 -7.72 -7.21
C LEU A 145 -9.61 -8.21 -8.54
N LEU A 146 -10.45 -8.66 -9.46
CA LEU A 146 -10.05 -9.14 -10.79
C LEU A 146 -9.52 -8.02 -11.71
N GLU A 147 -9.79 -6.75 -11.41
CA GLU A 147 -9.20 -5.62 -12.13
C GLU A 147 -7.91 -5.13 -11.44
N ALA A 148 -7.90 -5.09 -10.11
CA ALA A 148 -6.75 -4.61 -9.34
C ALA A 148 -5.55 -5.57 -9.41
N THR A 149 -5.78 -6.89 -9.37
CA THR A 149 -4.70 -7.89 -9.36
C THR A 149 -3.91 -7.92 -10.68
N PRO A 150 -4.52 -7.96 -11.87
CA PRO A 150 -3.78 -7.91 -13.14
C PRO A 150 -2.97 -6.63 -13.31
N LEU A 151 -3.46 -5.49 -12.80
CA LEU A 151 -2.70 -4.24 -12.83
C LEU A 151 -1.37 -4.38 -12.08
N VAL A 152 -1.38 -5.00 -10.91
CA VAL A 152 -0.18 -5.24 -10.09
C VAL A 152 0.80 -6.17 -10.81
N PHE A 153 0.31 -7.26 -11.40
CA PHE A 153 1.16 -8.19 -12.16
C PHE A 153 1.73 -7.58 -13.44
N LYS A 154 0.92 -6.77 -14.15
CA LYS A 154 1.36 -6.05 -15.34
C LYS A 154 2.52 -5.09 -15.01
N VAL A 155 2.42 -4.36 -13.90
CA VAL A 155 3.51 -3.48 -13.46
C VAL A 155 4.75 -4.29 -13.06
N ALA A 156 4.58 -5.45 -12.44
CA ALA A 156 5.70 -6.33 -12.12
C ALA A 156 6.49 -6.76 -13.37
N THR A 157 5.83 -7.00 -14.50
CA THR A 157 6.48 -7.41 -15.75
C THR A 157 6.98 -6.24 -16.58
N GLU A 158 6.22 -5.15 -16.68
CA GLU A 158 6.47 -4.09 -17.68
C GLU A 158 7.20 -2.86 -17.13
N ALA A 159 7.11 -2.58 -15.82
CA ALA A 159 7.68 -1.33 -15.29
C ALA A 159 9.21 -1.36 -15.20
N GLY A 160 9.85 -0.33 -15.75
CA GLY A 160 11.30 -0.11 -15.72
C GLY A 160 11.83 0.63 -14.49
N GLY A 161 10.94 1.04 -13.58
CA GLY A 161 11.29 1.83 -12.39
C GLY A 161 10.81 3.28 -12.49
N GLY A 162 10.50 3.86 -11.32
CA GLY A 162 9.68 5.07 -11.21
C GLY A 162 8.26 4.72 -10.80
#